data_AF-A0A1J4U570-F1
#
_entry.id   AF-A0A1J4U570-F1
#
_cell.length_a   1.000
_cell.length_b   1.000
_cell.length_c   1.000
_cell.angle_alpha   90.00
_cell.angle_beta   90.00
_cell.angle_gamma   90.00
#
_symmetry.space_group_name_H-M   'P 1'
#
loop_
_entity.id
_entity.type
_entity.pdbx_description
1 polymer ?
#
loop_
_entity_poly.entity_id
_entity_poly.type
_entity_poly.pdbx_seq_one_letter_code
_entity_poly.pdbx_strand_id
1 'polypeptide(L)'
;MNKKILIKISGELFKSDREALDSEKVLAVAEEIKKAKRDDYDIGIVFGAGNIYRGRNVKEQGLDMSLAHYTGMMATIVNALAFRNALSSLQINCRIVSKIGFPDVFGSSNPLDIQKYFQLGEVLIFAGGTGNPYVTTDTCAVVRALEMRADFILKGTGVRGVYDADPRKNPVAVKFKEMDYATFLSMKESTIFDKTAIVMAYENRLPIYIFKWDKGSLRKAIKLKAGGTLIK
;
A
#
# COMPACT_ATOMS: atom_id res chain seq x y z
N MET A 1 13.49 -12.40 -15.57
CA MET A 1 12.24 -11.76 -15.12
C MET A 1 12.59 -10.74 -14.07
N ASN A 2 12.00 -9.55 -14.14
CA ASN A 2 12.18 -8.50 -13.14
C ASN A 2 11.60 -8.95 -11.80
N LYS A 3 12.16 -8.43 -10.70
CA LYS A 3 11.56 -8.61 -9.39
C LYS A 3 10.25 -7.81 -9.31
N LYS A 4 9.23 -8.40 -8.71
CA LYS A 4 7.92 -7.81 -8.50
C LYS A 4 7.81 -7.31 -7.07
N ILE A 5 7.37 -6.07 -6.91
CA ILE A 5 7.16 -5.49 -5.58
C ILE A 5 5.77 -4.90 -5.49
N LEU A 6 5.17 -5.04 -4.32
CA LEU A 6 3.95 -4.31 -4.00
C LEU A 6 4.26 -3.21 -3.00
N ILE A 7 3.96 -1.97 -3.37
CA ILE A 7 4.09 -0.81 -2.52
C ILE A 7 2.74 -0.52 -1.88
N LYS A 8 2.67 -0.60 -0.55
CA LYS A 8 1.50 -0.16 0.22
C LYS A 8 1.82 1.15 0.90
N ILE A 9 1.05 2.19 0.58
CA ILE A 9 1.17 3.49 1.25
C ILE A 9 -0.20 4.01 1.71
N SER A 10 -0.16 4.94 2.67
CA SER A 10 -1.37 5.58 3.18
C SER A 10 -1.87 6.66 2.21
N GLY A 11 -3.19 6.77 2.05
CA GLY A 11 -3.80 7.89 1.32
C GLY A 11 -3.51 9.25 1.95
N GLU A 12 -3.15 9.29 3.24
CA GLU A 12 -2.72 10.51 3.94
C GLU A 12 -1.56 11.23 3.27
N LEU A 13 -0.74 10.52 2.48
CA LEU A 13 0.33 11.15 1.72
C LEU A 13 -0.19 12.11 0.64
N PHE A 14 -1.45 11.98 0.24
CA PHE A 14 -2.10 12.85 -0.74
C PHE A 14 -2.85 14.02 -0.12
N LYS A 15 -2.89 14.11 1.20
CA LYS A 15 -3.59 15.19 1.91
C LYS A 15 -2.66 16.39 2.15
N SER A 16 -3.20 17.59 2.03
CA SER A 16 -2.61 18.82 2.59
C SER A 16 -3.51 19.39 3.69
N ASP A 17 -3.10 20.52 4.25
CA ASP A 17 -3.90 21.19 5.29
C ASP A 17 -5.21 21.77 4.72
N ARG A 18 -5.28 21.98 3.40
CA ARG A 18 -6.43 22.58 2.71
C ARG A 18 -7.29 21.54 1.99
N GLU A 19 -6.67 20.53 1.40
CA GLU A 19 -7.36 19.59 0.50
C GLU A 19 -7.16 18.14 0.93
N ALA A 20 -8.22 17.35 0.83
CA ALA A 20 -8.17 15.90 1.03
C ALA A 20 -7.36 15.18 -0.06
N LEU A 21 -7.24 15.79 -1.25
CA LEU A 21 -6.55 15.24 -2.40
C LEU A 21 -5.78 16.36 -3.11
N ASP A 22 -4.61 16.66 -2.59
CA ASP A 22 -3.73 17.71 -3.06
C ASP A 22 -2.89 17.22 -4.26
N SER A 23 -2.99 17.92 -5.37
CA SER A 23 -2.34 17.51 -6.63
C SER A 23 -0.80 17.53 -6.55
N GLU A 24 -0.21 18.46 -5.81
CA GLU A 24 1.26 18.53 -5.65
C GLU A 24 1.76 17.35 -4.82
N LYS A 25 1.04 16.99 -3.76
CA LYS A 25 1.34 15.81 -2.93
C LYS A 25 1.23 14.51 -3.72
N VAL A 26 0.18 14.36 -4.53
CA VAL A 26 0.00 13.21 -5.44
C VAL A 26 1.17 13.13 -6.43
N LEU A 27 1.54 14.26 -7.06
CA LEU A 27 2.65 14.35 -7.99
C LEU A 27 3.99 14.00 -7.34
N ALA A 28 4.24 14.47 -6.12
CA ALA A 28 5.46 14.15 -5.38
C ALA A 28 5.62 12.64 -5.11
N VAL A 29 4.52 11.94 -4.83
CA VAL A 29 4.53 10.47 -4.71
C VAL A 29 4.79 9.82 -6.08
N ALA A 30 4.20 10.34 -7.16
CA ALA A 30 4.40 9.82 -8.52
C ALA A 30 5.86 9.98 -8.97
N GLU A 31 6.53 11.06 -8.60
CA GLU A 31 7.97 11.25 -8.83
C GLU A 31 8.83 10.21 -8.10
N GLU A 32 8.46 9.81 -6.89
CA GLU A 32 9.16 8.73 -6.18
C GLU A 32 9.01 7.39 -6.92
N ILE A 33 7.82 7.09 -7.46
CA ILE A 33 7.61 5.92 -8.33
C ILE A 33 8.46 6.03 -9.60
N LYS A 34 8.55 7.20 -10.24
CA LYS A 34 9.42 7.42 -11.42
C LYS A 34 10.87 7.07 -11.13
N LYS A 35 11.39 7.51 -9.99
CA LYS A 35 12.77 7.24 -9.56
C LYS A 35 12.98 5.75 -9.28
N ALA A 36 12.00 5.10 -8.65
CA ALA A 36 12.01 3.68 -8.34
C ALA A 36 11.97 2.77 -9.57
N LYS A 37 11.18 3.13 -10.58
CA LYS A 37 11.01 2.34 -11.82
C LYS A 37 12.33 2.14 -12.58
N ARG A 38 13.33 3.02 -12.38
CA ARG A 38 14.67 2.90 -12.98
C ARG A 38 15.50 1.71 -12.48
N ASP A 39 15.08 1.04 -11.41
CA ASP A 39 15.85 -0.07 -10.81
C ASP A 39 15.38 -1.47 -11.34
N ASP A 40 14.67 -1.54 -12.49
CA ASP A 40 14.18 -2.78 -13.12
C ASP A 40 13.23 -3.63 -12.25
N TYR A 41 12.29 -2.97 -11.57
CA TYR A 41 11.22 -3.62 -10.82
C TYR A 41 9.86 -3.49 -11.52
N ASP A 42 9.09 -4.56 -11.47
CA ASP A 42 7.66 -4.55 -11.77
C ASP A 42 6.91 -4.05 -10.53
N ILE A 43 6.21 -2.93 -10.65
CA ILE A 43 5.66 -2.20 -9.49
C ILE A 43 4.13 -2.30 -9.47
N GLY A 44 3.61 -2.90 -8.41
CA GLY A 44 2.21 -2.82 -8.00
C GLY A 44 2.05 -1.86 -6.83
N ILE A 45 0.94 -1.13 -6.76
CA ILE A 45 0.69 -0.13 -5.72
C ILE A 45 -0.71 -0.30 -5.14
N VAL A 46 -0.81 -0.25 -3.81
CA VAL A 46 -2.07 -0.17 -3.06
C VAL A 46 -2.05 1.06 -2.17
N PHE A 47 -3.09 1.90 -2.29
CA PHE A 47 -3.26 3.07 -1.45
C PHE A 47 -4.35 2.84 -0.41
N GLY A 48 -4.12 3.35 0.80
CA GLY A 48 -5.22 3.63 1.73
C GLY A 48 -6.05 4.82 1.26
N ALA A 49 -7.17 5.08 1.95
CA ALA A 49 -8.06 6.20 1.64
C ALA A 49 -8.34 7.13 2.83
N GLY A 50 -7.49 7.11 3.85
CA GLY A 50 -7.70 7.89 5.08
C GLY A 50 -7.79 9.41 4.85
N ASN A 51 -7.24 9.91 3.74
CA ASN A 51 -7.32 11.30 3.36
C ASN A 51 -8.75 11.76 3.01
N ILE A 52 -9.56 10.86 2.47
CA ILE A 52 -10.95 11.13 2.07
C ILE A 52 -11.94 10.54 3.08
N TYR A 53 -11.71 9.30 3.54
CA TYR A 53 -12.65 8.60 4.42
C TYR A 53 -11.93 7.77 5.49
N ARG A 54 -12.30 8.01 6.76
CA ARG A 54 -11.84 7.23 7.92
C ARG A 54 -13.06 6.71 8.67
N GLY A 55 -13.52 5.51 8.33
CA GLY A 55 -14.69 4.84 8.94
C GLY A 55 -14.52 4.38 10.39
N ARG A 56 -13.83 5.17 11.24
CA ARG A 56 -13.50 4.80 12.63
C ARG A 56 -14.71 4.84 13.57
N ASN A 57 -15.68 5.71 13.31
CA ASN A 57 -16.80 5.96 14.24
C ASN A 57 -18.15 5.42 13.71
N VAL A 58 -18.12 4.61 12.65
CA VAL A 58 -19.32 4.14 11.94
C VAL A 58 -20.23 3.33 12.85
N LYS A 59 -19.66 2.42 13.65
CA LYS A 59 -20.42 1.59 14.60
C LYS A 59 -21.05 2.41 15.72
N GLU A 60 -20.33 3.39 16.24
CA GLU A 60 -20.81 4.28 17.32
C GLU A 60 -21.99 5.15 16.85
N GLN A 61 -22.04 5.45 15.54
CA GLN A 61 -23.11 6.22 14.90
C GLN A 61 -24.30 5.37 14.45
N GLY A 62 -24.29 4.05 14.69
CA GLY A 62 -25.37 3.15 14.26
C GLY A 62 -25.49 2.96 12.74
N LEU A 63 -24.43 3.29 11.99
CA LEU A 63 -24.40 3.18 10.52
C LEU A 63 -23.94 1.79 10.05
N ASP A 64 -24.35 1.38 8.85
CA ASP A 64 -23.94 0.10 8.25
C ASP A 64 -22.43 0.10 7.92
N MET A 65 -21.69 -0.80 8.58
CA MET A 65 -20.26 -0.97 8.40
C MET A 65 -19.89 -1.44 6.98
N SER A 66 -20.75 -2.20 6.32
CA SER A 66 -20.54 -2.67 4.95
C SER A 66 -20.54 -1.51 3.98
N LEU A 67 -21.52 -0.61 4.11
CA LEU A 67 -21.61 0.62 3.30
C LEU A 67 -20.41 1.53 3.55
N ALA A 68 -19.99 1.71 4.81
CA ALA A 68 -18.79 2.47 5.14
C ALA A 68 -17.52 1.90 4.49
N HIS A 69 -17.37 0.58 4.45
CA HIS A 69 -16.26 -0.06 3.75
C HIS A 69 -16.32 0.18 2.24
N TYR A 70 -17.50 0.08 1.62
CA TYR A 70 -17.66 0.42 0.20
C TYR A 70 -17.34 1.89 -0.07
N THR A 71 -17.73 2.83 0.79
CA THR A 71 -17.31 4.24 0.70
C THR A 71 -15.80 4.37 0.75
N GLY A 72 -15.13 3.64 1.66
CA GLY A 72 -13.68 3.57 1.72
C GLY A 72 -13.05 3.01 0.43
N MET A 73 -13.64 1.98 -0.18
CA MET A 73 -13.19 1.43 -1.45
C MET A 73 -13.32 2.45 -2.59
N MET A 74 -14.44 3.18 -2.67
CA MET A 74 -14.61 4.26 -3.65
C MET A 74 -13.58 5.38 -3.45
N ALA A 75 -13.28 5.72 -2.19
CA ALA A 75 -12.24 6.69 -1.88
C ALA A 75 -10.84 6.22 -2.35
N THR A 76 -10.53 4.91 -2.30
CA THR A 76 -9.28 4.40 -2.92
C THR A 76 -9.28 4.52 -4.45
N ILE A 77 -10.44 4.42 -5.09
CA ILE A 77 -10.60 4.62 -6.55
C ILE A 77 -10.34 6.08 -6.91
N VAL A 78 -10.88 7.04 -6.14
CA VAL A 78 -10.61 8.47 -6.33
C VAL A 78 -9.11 8.76 -6.25
N ASN A 79 -8.44 8.23 -5.22
CA ASN A 79 -6.98 8.31 -5.08
C ASN A 79 -6.24 7.72 -6.28
N ALA A 80 -6.68 6.55 -6.78
CA ALA A 80 -6.06 5.87 -7.91
C ALA A 80 -6.21 6.65 -9.23
N LEU A 81 -7.35 7.31 -9.45
CA LEU A 81 -7.59 8.15 -10.63
C LEU A 81 -6.65 9.37 -10.65
N ALA A 82 -6.56 10.09 -9.53
CA ALA A 82 -5.63 11.21 -9.40
C ALA A 82 -4.18 10.76 -9.57
N PHE A 83 -3.81 9.62 -8.98
CA PHE A 83 -2.45 9.08 -9.08
C PHE A 83 -2.10 8.61 -10.49
N ARG A 84 -3.04 7.96 -11.20
CA ARG A 84 -2.88 7.61 -12.62
C ARG A 84 -2.64 8.85 -13.46
N ASN A 85 -3.40 9.93 -13.24
CA ASN A 85 -3.21 11.18 -13.96
C ASN A 85 -1.80 11.76 -13.72
N ALA A 86 -1.32 11.74 -12.47
CA ALA A 86 0.02 12.19 -12.12
C ALA A 86 1.15 11.31 -12.71
N LEU A 87 0.96 9.99 -12.78
CA LEU A 87 1.92 9.11 -13.47
C LEU A 87 1.93 9.37 -14.99
N SER A 88 0.76 9.58 -15.60
CA SER A 88 0.63 9.89 -17.02
C SER A 88 1.32 11.21 -17.39
N SER A 89 1.19 12.27 -16.57
CA SER A 89 1.90 13.54 -16.79
C SER A 89 3.42 13.39 -16.72
N LEU A 90 3.91 12.37 -16.01
CA LEU A 90 5.32 12.00 -15.93
C LEU A 90 5.76 11.00 -17.01
N GLN A 91 4.90 10.68 -17.98
CA GLN A 91 5.09 9.71 -19.06
C GLN A 91 5.33 8.28 -18.56
N ILE A 92 4.67 7.89 -17.47
CA ILE A 92 4.74 6.54 -16.92
C ILE A 92 3.48 5.77 -17.32
N ASN A 93 3.65 4.75 -18.15
CA ASN A 93 2.59 3.79 -18.47
C ASN A 93 2.10 3.13 -17.19
N CYS A 94 0.81 3.26 -16.91
CA CYS A 94 0.18 2.73 -15.72
C CYS A 94 -1.28 2.36 -15.98
N ARG A 95 -1.79 1.44 -15.15
CA ARG A 95 -3.16 0.94 -15.23
C ARG A 95 -3.76 0.82 -13.85
N ILE A 96 -5.01 1.26 -13.72
CA ILE A 96 -5.81 0.99 -12.52
C ILE A 96 -6.43 -0.39 -12.68
N VAL A 97 -6.27 -1.24 -11.69
CA VAL A 97 -6.82 -2.60 -11.62
C VAL A 97 -7.76 -2.66 -10.43
N SER A 98 -8.98 -3.14 -10.64
CA SER A 98 -10.02 -3.20 -9.61
C SER A 98 -10.87 -4.47 -9.74
N LYS A 99 -11.48 -4.91 -8.63
CA LYS A 99 -12.57 -5.90 -8.65
C LYS A 99 -13.94 -5.23 -8.81
N ILE A 100 -14.02 -3.92 -8.59
CA ILE A 100 -15.22 -3.11 -8.84
C ILE A 100 -15.26 -2.78 -10.33
N GLY A 101 -16.39 -3.05 -10.98
CA GLY A 101 -16.55 -2.86 -12.42
C GLY A 101 -16.61 -1.39 -12.82
N PHE A 102 -15.66 -0.95 -13.64
CA PHE A 102 -15.73 0.27 -14.45
C PHE A 102 -14.90 0.05 -15.72
N PRO A 103 -15.41 -0.74 -16.68
CA PRO A 103 -14.61 -1.28 -17.78
C PRO A 103 -13.89 -0.22 -18.65
N ASP A 104 -14.50 0.96 -18.81
CA ASP A 104 -13.92 2.07 -19.57
C ASP A 104 -12.66 2.66 -18.92
N VAL A 105 -12.45 2.39 -17.62
CA VAL A 105 -11.42 3.04 -16.81
C VAL A 105 -10.45 2.04 -16.18
N PHE A 106 -10.92 0.86 -15.78
CA PHE A 106 -10.15 -0.14 -15.04
C PHE A 106 -9.80 -1.36 -15.88
N GLY A 107 -8.57 -1.84 -15.73
CA GLY A 107 -8.15 -3.14 -16.21
C GLY A 107 -8.71 -4.29 -15.39
N SER A 108 -8.69 -5.48 -15.98
CA SER A 108 -9.12 -6.71 -15.32
C SER A 108 -8.18 -7.07 -14.18
N SER A 109 -8.73 -7.60 -13.09
CA SER A 109 -7.97 -8.02 -11.92
C SER A 109 -7.60 -9.50 -11.89
N ASN A 110 -7.81 -10.24 -13.00
CA ASN A 110 -7.40 -11.63 -13.06
C ASN A 110 -5.87 -11.75 -13.18
N PRO A 111 -5.26 -12.81 -12.61
CA PRO A 111 -3.80 -12.95 -12.59
C PRO A 111 -3.13 -12.99 -13.96
N LEU A 112 -3.79 -13.54 -14.99
CA LEU A 112 -3.20 -13.62 -16.33
C LEU A 112 -3.04 -12.23 -16.95
N ASP A 113 -4.06 -11.38 -16.84
CA ASP A 113 -3.99 -10.01 -17.34
C ASP A 113 -3.01 -9.15 -16.53
N ILE A 114 -2.96 -9.33 -15.21
CA ILE A 114 -1.93 -8.70 -14.37
C ILE A 114 -0.52 -8.98 -14.90
N GLN A 115 -0.21 -10.23 -15.27
CA GLN A 115 1.10 -10.56 -15.84
C GLN A 115 1.32 -9.91 -17.21
N LYS A 116 0.30 -9.86 -18.08
CA LYS A 116 0.40 -9.17 -19.39
C LYS A 116 0.69 -7.68 -19.20
N TYR A 117 0.05 -7.02 -18.25
CA TYR A 117 0.28 -5.60 -17.99
C TYR A 117 1.73 -5.33 -17.55
N PHE A 118 2.32 -6.21 -16.72
CA PHE A 118 3.75 -6.13 -16.40
C PHE A 118 4.65 -6.40 -17.61
N GLN A 119 4.30 -7.32 -18.51
CA GLN A 119 5.04 -7.54 -19.76
C GLN A 119 5.02 -6.31 -20.68
N LEU A 120 3.96 -5.50 -20.61
CA LEU A 120 3.88 -4.19 -21.28
C LEU A 120 4.64 -3.07 -20.53
N GLY A 121 5.29 -3.39 -19.42
CA GLY A 121 6.03 -2.46 -18.59
C GLY A 121 5.15 -1.46 -17.84
N GLU A 122 3.88 -1.78 -17.58
CA GLU A 122 2.96 -0.89 -16.87
C GLU A 122 3.19 -0.93 -15.34
N VAL A 123 3.01 0.22 -14.68
CA VAL A 123 2.81 0.27 -13.21
C VAL A 123 1.35 -0.03 -12.91
N LEU A 124 1.08 -0.97 -12.00
CA LEU A 124 -0.29 -1.33 -11.64
C LEU A 124 -0.74 -0.63 -10.35
N ILE A 125 -1.87 0.05 -10.42
CA ILE A 125 -2.53 0.67 -9.27
C ILE A 125 -3.74 -0.18 -8.89
N PHE A 126 -3.64 -0.91 -7.79
CA PHE A 126 -4.75 -1.71 -7.29
C PHE A 126 -5.67 -0.85 -6.41
N ALA A 127 -6.92 -0.69 -6.85
CA ALA A 127 -7.93 0.12 -6.19
C ALA A 127 -9.22 -0.67 -5.94
N GLY A 128 -10.14 -0.09 -5.15
CA GLY A 128 -11.38 -0.76 -4.76
C GLY A 128 -11.19 -1.87 -3.72
N GLY A 129 -10.05 -1.87 -3.03
CA GLY A 129 -9.72 -2.89 -2.02
C GLY A 129 -9.75 -4.32 -2.58
N THR A 130 -10.29 -5.24 -1.78
CA THR A 130 -10.57 -6.62 -2.21
C THR A 130 -11.93 -6.75 -2.91
N GLY A 131 -12.72 -5.67 -2.97
CA GLY A 131 -14.13 -5.70 -3.39
C GLY A 131 -15.09 -6.19 -2.29
N ASN A 132 -14.59 -6.60 -1.12
CA ASN A 132 -15.40 -7.12 -0.02
C ASN A 132 -15.28 -6.23 1.22
N PRO A 133 -16.40 -5.95 1.93
CA PRO A 133 -16.36 -5.25 3.20
C PRO A 133 -15.67 -6.10 4.28
N TYR A 134 -15.31 -5.46 5.40
CA TYR A 134 -14.63 -6.08 6.55
C TYR A 134 -13.19 -6.50 6.28
N VAL A 135 -12.62 -6.02 5.17
CA VAL A 135 -11.23 -6.27 4.80
C VAL A 135 -10.44 -4.96 4.82
N THR A 136 -9.25 -4.99 5.41
CA THR A 136 -8.40 -3.80 5.49
C THR A 136 -7.60 -3.59 4.20
N THR A 137 -7.05 -2.38 4.02
CA THR A 137 -6.14 -2.09 2.90
C THR A 137 -4.80 -2.81 3.03
N ASP A 138 -4.40 -3.21 4.24
CA ASP A 138 -3.21 -4.03 4.47
C ASP A 138 -3.48 -5.48 4.02
N THR A 139 -4.65 -6.04 4.32
CA THR A 139 -5.06 -7.37 3.80
C THR A 139 -5.19 -7.35 2.28
N CYS A 140 -5.77 -6.28 1.72
CA CYS A 140 -5.79 -6.07 0.27
C CYS A 140 -4.38 -6.08 -0.32
N ALA A 141 -3.43 -5.38 0.29
CA ALA A 141 -2.05 -5.38 -0.18
C ALA A 141 -1.47 -6.80 -0.23
N VAL A 142 -1.65 -7.60 0.80
CA VAL A 142 -1.18 -9.00 0.79
C VAL A 142 -1.85 -9.81 -0.32
N VAL A 143 -3.17 -9.72 -0.49
CA VAL A 143 -3.89 -10.40 -1.58
C VAL A 143 -3.34 -9.99 -2.95
N ARG A 144 -3.16 -8.68 -3.20
CA ARG A 144 -2.66 -8.20 -4.50
C ARG A 144 -1.20 -8.57 -4.75
N ALA A 145 -0.37 -8.57 -3.71
CA ALA A 145 1.00 -9.05 -3.79
C ALA A 145 1.06 -10.53 -4.19
N LEU A 146 0.19 -11.37 -3.64
CA LEU A 146 0.08 -12.78 -4.03
C LEU A 146 -0.43 -12.95 -5.47
N GLU A 147 -1.51 -12.24 -5.85
CA GLU A 147 -2.07 -12.29 -7.21
C GLU A 147 -1.05 -11.85 -8.28
N MET A 148 -0.22 -10.85 -7.98
CA MET A 148 0.85 -10.41 -8.89
C MET A 148 2.13 -11.22 -8.80
N ARG A 149 2.26 -12.12 -7.81
CA ARG A 149 3.49 -12.87 -7.49
C ARG A 149 4.65 -11.96 -7.13
N ALA A 150 4.42 -11.03 -6.20
CA ALA A 150 5.44 -10.14 -5.67
C ALA A 150 6.47 -10.90 -4.83
N ASP A 151 7.73 -10.49 -4.93
CA ASP A 151 8.84 -10.97 -4.11
C ASP A 151 8.75 -10.47 -2.67
N PHE A 152 8.19 -9.27 -2.44
CA PHE A 152 7.96 -8.69 -1.12
C PHE A 152 7.02 -7.47 -1.18
N ILE A 153 6.51 -7.09 -0.01
CA ILE A 153 5.71 -5.88 0.20
C ILE A 153 6.58 -4.78 0.81
N LEU A 154 6.53 -3.59 0.23
CA LEU A 154 7.06 -2.36 0.80
C LEU A 154 5.95 -1.56 1.46
N LYS A 155 5.94 -1.47 2.79
CA LYS A 155 4.95 -0.66 3.50
C LYS A 155 5.55 0.64 4.01
N GLY A 156 5.20 1.74 3.32
CA GLY A 156 5.56 3.08 3.73
C GLY A 156 4.66 3.58 4.86
N THR A 157 5.26 4.00 5.96
CA THR A 157 4.56 4.49 7.16
C THR A 157 5.15 5.81 7.67
N GLY A 158 4.55 6.40 8.70
CA GLY A 158 5.12 7.58 9.37
C GLY A 158 6.29 7.28 10.32
N VAL A 159 6.55 5.99 10.64
CA VAL A 159 7.60 5.55 11.57
C VAL A 159 8.69 4.77 10.84
N ARG A 160 9.89 4.66 11.42
CA ARG A 160 11.06 4.07 10.76
C ARG A 160 11.04 2.55 10.67
N GLY A 161 10.09 1.86 11.27
CA GLY A 161 10.05 0.40 11.32
C GLY A 161 9.13 -0.07 12.44
N VAL A 162 9.34 -1.31 12.86
CA VAL A 162 8.68 -1.93 14.03
C VAL A 162 9.56 -1.69 15.25
N TYR A 163 8.91 -1.35 16.36
CA TYR A 163 9.51 -1.06 17.65
C TYR A 163 8.87 -1.95 18.70
N ASP A 164 9.62 -2.27 19.76
CA ASP A 164 9.13 -3.04 20.92
C ASP A 164 7.98 -2.35 21.68
N ALA A 165 7.93 -1.02 21.66
CA ALA A 165 6.85 -0.18 22.17
C ALA A 165 6.55 0.98 21.19
N ASP A 166 5.42 1.68 21.36
CA ASP A 166 5.10 2.86 20.54
C ASP A 166 6.16 3.98 20.72
N PRO A 167 6.99 4.29 19.72
CA PRO A 167 8.09 5.25 19.86
C PRO A 167 7.60 6.69 20.03
N ARG A 168 6.29 6.96 19.83
CA ARG A 168 5.69 8.27 20.09
C ARG A 168 5.36 8.48 21.56
N LYS A 169 5.14 7.39 22.30
CA LYS A 169 4.80 7.40 23.72
C LYS A 169 6.01 7.02 24.59
N ASN A 170 6.90 6.20 24.06
CA ASN A 170 8.09 5.71 24.74
C ASN A 170 9.37 6.13 23.98
N PRO A 171 10.10 7.16 24.43
CA PRO A 171 11.34 7.61 23.80
C PRO A 171 12.47 6.57 23.78
N VAL A 172 12.44 5.56 24.67
CA VAL A 172 13.46 4.51 24.73
C VAL A 172 13.09 3.26 23.91
N ALA A 173 12.03 3.31 23.11
CA ALA A 173 11.61 2.19 22.26
C ALA A 173 12.72 1.76 21.29
N VAL A 174 13.00 0.47 21.26
CA VAL A 174 14.05 -0.14 20.45
C VAL A 174 13.45 -0.65 19.13
N LYS A 175 14.09 -0.26 18.03
CA LYS A 175 13.65 -0.65 16.68
C LYS A 175 14.28 -1.97 16.25
N PHE A 176 13.47 -2.87 15.71
CA PHE A 176 13.95 -4.10 15.09
C PHE A 176 14.52 -3.85 13.68
N LYS A 177 15.62 -4.51 13.33
CA LYS A 177 16.15 -4.52 11.95
C LYS A 177 15.48 -5.62 11.12
N GLU A 178 15.41 -6.81 11.69
CA GLU A 178 14.71 -7.98 11.13
C GLU A 178 13.91 -8.63 12.27
N MET A 179 12.80 -9.29 11.93
CA MET A 179 12.01 -10.07 12.88
C MET A 179 11.22 -11.16 12.14
N ASP A 180 10.92 -12.25 12.83
CA ASP A 180 10.03 -13.27 12.29
C ASP A 180 8.54 -12.93 12.52
N TYR A 181 7.67 -13.60 11.77
CA TYR A 181 6.22 -13.39 11.85
C TYR A 181 5.63 -13.77 13.20
N ALA A 182 6.14 -14.82 13.86
CA ALA A 182 5.64 -15.28 15.15
C ALA A 182 5.88 -14.21 16.24
N THR A 183 7.08 -13.64 16.24
CA THR A 183 7.48 -12.52 17.07
C THR A 183 6.57 -11.34 16.82
N PHE A 184 6.34 -10.94 15.57
CA PHE A 184 5.43 -9.83 15.25
C PHE A 184 4.01 -10.08 15.78
N LEU A 185 3.45 -11.27 15.56
CA LEU A 185 2.09 -11.62 15.98
C LEU A 185 1.93 -11.67 17.51
N SER A 186 3.00 -11.97 18.24
CA SER A 186 3.01 -11.99 19.70
C SER A 186 3.00 -10.59 20.34
N MET A 187 3.32 -9.54 19.57
CA MET A 187 3.36 -8.17 20.07
C MET A 187 1.95 -7.67 20.38
N LYS A 188 1.75 -7.19 21.61
CA LYS A 188 0.46 -6.64 22.06
C LYS A 188 0.11 -5.31 21.36
N GLU A 189 1.10 -4.55 20.90
CA GLU A 189 0.96 -3.14 20.53
C GLU A 189 1.28 -2.84 19.07
N SER A 190 1.54 -3.84 18.23
CA SER A 190 1.92 -3.64 16.83
C SER A 190 0.71 -3.24 15.96
N THR A 191 0.21 -2.02 16.14
CA THR A 191 -0.88 -1.42 15.35
C THR A 191 -0.47 -1.04 13.93
N ILE A 192 0.80 -1.30 13.57
CA ILE A 192 1.36 -0.88 12.29
C ILE A 192 0.73 -1.69 11.16
N PHE A 193 0.36 -2.95 11.35
CA PHE A 193 -0.19 -3.81 10.29
C PHE A 193 -1.37 -4.63 10.82
N ASP A 194 -2.39 -4.82 9.98
CA ASP A 194 -3.52 -5.71 10.29
C ASP A 194 -3.07 -7.16 10.54
N LYS A 195 -3.55 -7.79 11.62
CA LYS A 195 -3.14 -9.15 12.00
C LYS A 195 -3.52 -10.19 10.95
N THR A 196 -4.72 -10.10 10.37
CA THR A 196 -5.19 -11.02 9.32
C THR A 196 -4.24 -10.99 8.12
N ALA A 197 -3.81 -9.79 7.73
CA ALA A 197 -2.87 -9.61 6.65
C ALA A 197 -1.47 -10.18 6.96
N ILE A 198 -0.98 -10.03 8.20
CA ILE A 198 0.29 -10.64 8.63
C ILE A 198 0.24 -12.16 8.60
N VAL A 199 -0.84 -12.77 9.12
CA VAL A 199 -1.02 -14.23 9.08
C VAL A 199 -1.03 -14.73 7.64
N MET A 200 -1.77 -14.07 6.75
CA MET A 200 -1.80 -14.43 5.33
C MET A 200 -0.42 -14.32 4.66
N ALA A 201 0.36 -13.27 4.99
CA ALA A 201 1.71 -13.10 4.47
C ALA A 201 2.66 -14.20 5.00
N TYR A 202 2.53 -14.58 6.27
CA TYR A 202 3.31 -15.66 6.87
C TYR A 202 3.04 -17.00 6.20
N GLU A 203 1.77 -17.39 6.03
CA GLU A 203 1.37 -18.65 5.40
C GLU A 203 1.90 -18.78 3.97
N ASN A 204 2.06 -17.66 3.27
CA ASN A 204 2.56 -17.60 1.91
C ASN A 204 4.06 -17.23 1.80
N ARG A 205 4.78 -17.14 2.93
CA ARG A 205 6.20 -16.76 2.99
C ARG A 205 6.51 -15.47 2.23
N LEU A 206 5.62 -14.48 2.30
CA LEU A 206 5.69 -13.22 1.57
C LEU A 206 6.29 -12.11 2.44
N PRO A 207 7.58 -11.77 2.29
CA PRO A 207 8.26 -10.82 3.17
C PRO A 207 7.64 -9.43 3.14
N ILE A 208 7.66 -8.75 4.29
CA ILE A 208 7.15 -7.38 4.43
C ILE A 208 8.26 -6.49 4.97
N TYR A 209 8.56 -5.42 4.26
CA TYR A 209 9.51 -4.42 4.68
C TYR A 209 8.80 -3.11 5.06
N ILE A 210 8.84 -2.80 6.35
CA ILE A 210 8.23 -1.61 6.93
C ILE A 210 9.28 -0.52 7.03
N PHE A 211 8.99 0.66 6.47
CA PHE A 211 9.91 1.78 6.48
C PHE A 211 9.18 3.11 6.66
N LYS A 212 9.94 4.17 6.98
CA LYS A 212 9.41 5.53 7.00
C LYS A 212 9.35 6.05 5.57
N TRP A 213 8.17 6.48 5.14
CA TRP A 213 8.03 7.19 3.89
C TRP A 213 8.53 8.63 4.03
N ASP A 214 9.57 8.95 3.28
CA ASP A 214 10.11 10.30 3.08
C ASP A 214 10.59 10.49 1.63
N LYS A 215 10.92 11.73 1.26
CA LYS A 215 11.46 12.06 -0.08
C LYS A 215 12.78 11.31 -0.29
N GLY A 216 12.82 10.42 -1.27
CA GLY A 216 13.98 9.59 -1.61
C GLY A 216 14.06 8.25 -0.86
N SER A 217 13.21 7.99 0.14
CA SER A 217 13.18 6.71 0.86
C SER A 217 12.91 5.52 -0.05
N LEU A 218 12.01 5.67 -1.02
CA LEU A 218 11.51 4.53 -1.79
C LEU A 218 12.61 3.81 -2.56
N ARG A 219 13.54 4.56 -3.17
CA ARG A 219 14.69 3.99 -3.88
C ARG A 219 15.59 3.14 -2.97
N LYS A 220 15.74 3.57 -1.71
CA LYS A 220 16.46 2.79 -0.69
C LYS A 220 15.62 1.60 -0.23
N ALA A 221 14.31 1.77 -0.09
CA ALA A 221 13.39 0.75 0.40
C ALA A 221 13.27 -0.44 -0.55
N ILE A 222 13.25 -0.21 -1.87
CA ILE A 222 13.25 -1.26 -2.91
C ILE A 222 14.46 -2.19 -2.79
N LYS A 223 15.58 -1.67 -2.28
CA LYS A 223 16.81 -2.44 -2.01
C LYS A 223 16.87 -2.95 -0.57
N LEU A 224 15.79 -2.83 0.20
CA LEU A 224 15.66 -3.14 1.62
C LEU A 224 16.69 -2.41 2.51
N LYS A 225 17.07 -1.18 2.10
CA LYS A 225 18.14 -0.36 2.70
C LYS A 225 17.67 0.99 3.23
N ALA A 226 16.36 1.20 3.37
CA ALA A 226 15.80 2.43 3.96
C ALA A 226 15.91 2.51 5.50
N GLY A 227 16.68 1.62 6.14
CA GLY A 227 16.78 1.54 7.60
C GLY A 227 15.43 1.20 8.26
N GLY A 228 14.65 0.35 7.60
CA GLY A 228 13.37 -0.19 8.03
C GLY A 228 13.49 -1.44 8.88
N THR A 229 12.38 -2.17 9.00
CA THR A 229 12.31 -3.51 9.58
C THR A 229 11.84 -4.49 8.51
N LEU A 230 12.58 -5.59 8.34
CA LEU A 230 12.17 -6.70 7.49
C LEU A 230 11.48 -7.79 8.33
N ILE A 231 10.26 -8.15 7.95
CA ILE A 231 9.50 -9.28 8.50
C ILE A 231 9.58 -10.42 7.49
N LYS A 232 10.08 -11.59 7.90
CA LYS A 232 10.23 -12.78 7.04
C LYS A 232 10.24 -14.08 7.83
#